data_AF-A0A0D2CXY4-F1
#
_entry.id   AF-A0A0D2CXY4-F1
#
_cell.length_a   1.000
_cell.length_b   1.000
_cell.length_c   1.000
_cell.angle_alpha   90.00
_cell.angle_beta   90.00
_cell.angle_gamma   90.00
#
_symmetry.space_group_name_H-M   'P 1'
#
loop_
_entity.id
_entity.type
_entity.pdbx_description
1 polymer ?
#
loop_
_entity_poly.entity_id
_entity_poly.type
_entity_poly.pdbx_seq_one_letter_code
_entity_poly.pdbx_strand_id
1 'polypeptide(L)'
;MGASGAKAAAIVHYHDWPNSMGFDVNYEEKTPVELRVQGVIPAYAAGTLFRTGLGPRSIHTSKDIEFKVNHWFDNFSQVHRFQIHAPQPDSKVRVTYNSRLVSDGLIERIKKTGKLDEFTFAAKYDPCKSLFQKVQAAFQPSAPPPKPNEVNAAVTMSVNFPGFARDGHKEEGPRGPNQAMTLCNKTDANIFQFLEPETLEPLGIAHQAILHPDLKGVGSGAHAKSDPDTGDVFNYNLDFGRTGTYRLWRVSASTGKTSILATFHHAAAYLHSLFLTENYVILCVWNSFYKAGGASILWNRNLLDAMAWDGKRPTTWFVVDKRSPEEGGKGVIARYVSDAFYSFHTINAYEEPSKTQQGAVDIVCDLAAYENMDVLHHFYLDNLMSDHPQAHACADSLSSSSRPSYRRYRLPVIPSTPKPGHSRADLEYASTKVDAFELPTINPKMVTRKHRYMYGITDTGKSTFVDGLVKYDAETHATTRWSVHGQSPGEPIFVGDPQSKDEDGGVLLSVVLDGAGGKSYLLVLDAKTMTEVGRAHVDGVIGFGFHGLHVSSREAVGRFNGLHL
;
A
#
# COMPACT_ATOMS: atom_id res chain seq x y z
N MET A 1 15.17 57.70 0.50
CA MET A 1 15.40 56.48 -0.31
C MET A 1 14.47 55.41 0.21
N GLY A 2 13.35 55.17 -0.48
CA GLY A 2 12.33 54.22 -0.06
C GLY A 2 12.73 52.79 -0.44
N ALA A 3 12.78 51.90 0.54
CA ALA A 3 12.93 50.47 0.31
C ALA A 3 11.59 49.91 -0.20
N SER A 4 11.54 49.58 -1.49
CA SER A 4 10.45 48.81 -2.07
C SER A 4 10.55 47.36 -1.59
N GLY A 5 9.81 47.03 -0.53
CA GLY A 5 9.56 45.64 -0.17
C GLY A 5 8.73 44.99 -1.28
N ALA A 6 9.36 44.19 -2.13
CA ALA A 6 8.64 43.32 -3.05
C ALA A 6 7.82 42.34 -2.21
N LYS A 7 6.48 42.53 -2.17
CA LYS A 7 5.58 41.49 -1.67
C LYS A 7 5.81 40.25 -2.54
N ALA A 8 6.22 39.15 -1.94
CA ALA A 8 6.21 37.85 -2.62
C ALA A 8 4.82 37.63 -3.22
N ALA A 9 4.75 37.26 -4.49
CA ALA A 9 3.48 36.95 -5.13
C ALA A 9 2.76 35.85 -4.33
N ALA A 10 1.45 35.99 -4.16
CA ALA A 10 0.66 34.95 -3.49
C ALA A 10 0.77 33.65 -4.29
N ILE A 11 1.08 32.55 -3.60
CA ILE A 11 1.12 31.21 -4.21
C ILE A 11 -0.30 30.84 -4.63
N VAL A 12 -0.49 30.46 -5.89
CA VAL A 12 -1.80 30.10 -6.45
C VAL A 12 -1.93 28.59 -6.44
N HIS A 13 -2.91 28.07 -5.72
CA HIS A 13 -3.24 26.65 -5.69
C HIS A 13 -4.40 26.33 -6.64
N TYR A 14 -4.37 25.15 -7.27
CA TYR A 14 -5.49 24.65 -8.08
C TYR A 14 -6.78 24.61 -7.25
N HIS A 15 -7.84 25.28 -7.73
CA HIS A 15 -9.14 25.40 -7.05
C HIS A 15 -9.07 25.79 -5.57
N ASP A 16 -8.10 26.64 -5.17
CA ASP A 16 -7.89 27.04 -3.78
C ASP A 16 -7.73 25.84 -2.83
N TRP A 17 -7.08 24.78 -3.31
CA TRP A 17 -6.84 23.53 -2.57
C TRP A 17 -5.36 23.31 -2.28
N PRO A 18 -4.79 23.88 -1.18
CA PRO A 18 -3.39 23.70 -0.87
C PRO A 18 -3.08 22.26 -0.46
N ASN A 19 -2.24 21.56 -1.23
CA ASN A 19 -1.79 20.22 -0.90
C ASN A 19 -0.27 20.02 -1.02
N SER A 20 0.45 20.99 -1.60
CA SER A 20 1.87 20.84 -1.96
C SER A 20 2.76 20.49 -0.76
N MET A 21 2.43 21.02 0.42
CA MET A 21 3.15 20.72 1.66
C MET A 21 3.06 19.25 2.07
N GLY A 22 2.01 18.52 1.67
CA GLY A 22 1.88 17.08 1.93
C GLY A 22 2.87 16.23 1.14
N PHE A 23 3.57 16.81 0.17
CA PHE A 23 4.58 16.14 -0.67
C PHE A 23 6.03 16.52 -0.33
N ASP A 24 6.25 17.47 0.59
CA ASP A 24 7.59 17.89 1.02
C ASP A 24 7.58 18.15 2.54
N VAL A 25 7.75 17.09 3.32
CA VAL A 25 7.53 17.12 4.77
C VAL A 25 8.84 16.95 5.53
N ASN A 26 9.11 17.90 6.42
CA ASN A 26 10.25 17.87 7.35
C ASN A 26 9.82 17.73 8.82
N TYR A 27 8.51 17.73 9.09
CA TYR A 27 7.96 17.66 10.44
C TYR A 27 8.12 16.25 11.02
N GLU A 28 8.60 16.16 12.25
CA GLU A 28 8.81 14.89 12.95
C GLU A 28 8.65 15.09 14.46
N GLU A 29 8.03 14.13 15.14
CA GLU A 29 7.94 14.08 16.60
C GLU A 29 8.56 12.78 17.11
N LYS A 30 9.85 12.78 17.44
CA LYS A 30 10.58 11.54 17.81
C LYS A 30 10.10 10.93 19.13
N THR A 31 9.46 11.72 19.98
CA THR A 31 8.90 11.29 21.26
C THR A 31 7.40 11.50 21.28
N PRO A 32 6.61 10.64 21.95
CA PRO A 32 5.16 10.80 22.04
C PRO A 32 4.75 12.17 22.61
N VAL A 33 3.92 12.91 21.87
CA VAL A 33 3.28 14.15 22.28
C VAL A 33 1.77 13.95 22.44
N GLU A 34 1.15 14.64 23.41
CA GLU A 34 -0.29 14.62 23.61
C GLU A 34 -0.99 15.46 22.52
N LEU A 35 -2.00 14.90 21.85
CA LEU A 35 -2.78 15.62 20.87
C LEU A 35 -4.03 16.24 21.49
N ARG A 36 -4.41 17.43 21.00
CA ARG A 36 -5.70 18.03 21.32
C ARG A 36 -6.82 17.25 20.64
N VAL A 37 -7.71 16.64 21.42
CA VAL A 37 -8.89 15.93 20.92
C VAL A 37 -10.11 16.85 20.85
N GLN A 38 -10.84 16.82 19.74
CA GLN A 38 -12.11 17.50 19.52
C GLN A 38 -13.19 16.46 19.16
N GLY A 39 -14.42 16.68 19.63
CA GLY A 39 -15.50 15.70 19.47
C GLY A 39 -15.37 14.52 20.45
N VAL A 40 -15.93 13.37 20.06
CA VAL A 40 -15.98 12.15 20.88
C VAL A 40 -15.43 10.98 20.08
N ILE A 41 -14.18 10.63 20.31
CA ILE A 41 -13.58 9.39 19.78
C ILE A 41 -14.13 8.21 20.59
N PRO A 42 -14.74 7.18 19.95
CA PRO A 42 -15.28 6.05 20.68
C PRO A 42 -14.22 5.26 21.45
N ALA A 43 -14.55 4.84 22.68
CA ALA A 43 -13.64 4.08 23.54
C ALA A 43 -13.19 2.73 22.94
N TYR A 44 -13.95 2.17 22.00
CA TYR A 44 -13.57 0.94 21.30
C TYR A 44 -12.50 1.15 20.23
N ALA A 45 -12.24 2.39 19.82
CA ALA A 45 -11.13 2.71 18.92
C ALA A 45 -9.75 2.67 19.61
N ALA A 46 -9.71 2.48 20.94
CA ALA A 46 -8.47 2.40 21.70
C ALA A 46 -7.52 1.32 21.13
N GLY A 47 -6.29 1.72 20.85
CA GLY A 47 -5.32 0.94 20.08
C GLY A 47 -4.26 1.85 19.45
N THR A 48 -3.48 1.30 18.55
CA THR A 48 -2.38 2.02 17.88
C THR A 48 -2.58 1.99 16.39
N LEU A 49 -2.73 3.16 15.79
CA LEU A 49 -2.70 3.32 14.33
C LEU A 49 -1.27 3.64 13.90
N PHE A 50 -0.70 2.78 13.07
CA PHE A 50 0.53 3.04 12.33
C PHE A 50 0.19 3.48 10.91
N ARG A 51 0.92 4.45 10.37
CA ARG A 51 0.79 4.93 9.00
C ARG A 51 2.17 5.11 8.38
N THR A 52 2.32 4.73 7.12
CA THR A 52 3.42 5.24 6.31
C THR A 52 3.14 6.69 5.91
N GLY A 53 4.20 7.43 5.62
CA GLY A 53 4.20 8.85 5.30
C GLY A 53 5.39 9.21 4.42
N LEU A 54 5.31 10.37 3.79
CA LEU A 54 6.39 10.91 2.97
C LEU A 54 7.26 11.85 3.82
N GLY A 55 8.56 11.82 3.57
CA GLY A 55 9.54 12.76 4.08
C GLY A 55 9.85 13.90 3.10
N PRO A 56 11.04 14.51 3.21
CA PRO A 56 11.40 15.67 2.39
C PRO A 56 11.51 15.33 0.90
N ARG A 57 11.11 16.23 0.01
CA ARG A 57 11.25 16.06 -1.45
C ARG A 57 12.60 16.56 -1.97
N SER A 58 13.06 17.68 -1.44
CA SER A 58 14.30 18.34 -1.84
C SER A 58 15.40 18.11 -0.81
N ILE A 59 16.58 17.71 -1.29
CA ILE A 59 17.78 17.55 -0.47
C ILE A 59 18.88 18.44 -1.03
N HIS A 60 19.35 19.39 -0.23
CA HIS A 60 20.56 20.13 -0.53
C HIS A 60 21.79 19.29 -0.20
N THR A 61 22.69 19.13 -1.17
CA THR A 61 23.86 18.24 -1.03
C THR A 61 25.13 19.03 -0.77
N SER A 62 26.15 18.39 -0.20
CA SER A 62 27.46 19.00 0.08
C SER A 62 28.29 19.31 -1.18
N LYS A 63 27.73 19.08 -2.37
CA LYS A 63 28.33 19.37 -3.67
C LYS A 63 27.60 20.51 -4.39
N ASP A 64 26.78 21.28 -3.66
CA ASP A 64 25.92 22.35 -4.17
C ASP A 64 24.96 21.90 -5.29
N ILE A 65 24.57 20.62 -5.26
CA ILE A 65 23.54 20.04 -6.12
C ILE A 65 22.25 19.89 -5.29
N GLU A 66 21.11 20.26 -5.87
CA GLU A 66 19.81 19.94 -5.29
C GLU A 66 19.31 18.60 -5.84
N PHE A 67 19.16 17.60 -4.97
CA PHE A 67 18.50 16.34 -5.31
C PHE A 67 17.01 16.48 -5.09
N LYS A 68 16.19 16.13 -6.09
CA LYS A 68 14.72 16.15 -6.01
C LYS A 68 14.12 14.78 -6.28
N VAL A 69 13.25 14.35 -5.37
CA VAL A 69 12.32 13.23 -5.63
C VAL A 69 11.31 13.69 -6.68
N ASN A 70 11.09 12.92 -7.74
CA ASN A 70 10.21 13.32 -8.86
C ASN A 70 8.83 12.65 -8.83
N HIS A 71 8.72 11.47 -8.23
CA HIS A 71 7.54 10.64 -8.27
C HIS A 71 7.07 10.31 -6.86
N TRP A 72 5.76 10.22 -6.64
CA TRP A 72 5.18 9.95 -5.32
C TRP A 72 5.75 8.68 -4.67
N PHE A 73 5.95 7.62 -5.46
CA PHE A 73 6.52 6.34 -4.99
C PHE A 73 8.04 6.35 -4.73
N ASP A 74 8.74 7.44 -5.07
CA ASP A 74 10.19 7.59 -4.84
C ASP A 74 10.52 8.41 -3.58
N ASN A 75 9.50 8.77 -2.79
CA ASN A 75 9.64 9.56 -1.56
C ASN A 75 10.56 8.90 -0.52
N PHE A 76 11.07 9.68 0.41
CA PHE A 76 11.71 9.13 1.61
C PHE A 76 10.67 8.73 2.65
N SER A 77 10.80 7.54 3.21
CA SER A 77 9.81 6.98 4.12
C SER A 77 9.83 7.64 5.50
N GLN A 78 8.67 8.13 5.94
CA GLN A 78 8.35 8.44 7.33
C GLN A 78 7.33 7.42 7.86
N VAL A 79 7.36 7.12 9.14
CA VAL A 79 6.33 6.34 9.84
C VAL A 79 5.72 7.18 10.93
N HIS A 80 4.39 7.09 11.06
CA HIS A 80 3.59 7.81 12.04
C HIS A 80 2.88 6.81 12.95
N ARG A 81 2.77 7.16 14.23
CA ARG A 81 2.12 6.35 15.26
C ARG A 81 1.15 7.22 16.04
N PHE A 82 -0.13 6.85 16.00
CA PHE A 82 -1.19 7.43 16.83
C PHE A 82 -1.64 6.38 17.84
N GLN A 83 -1.35 6.60 19.13
CA GLN A 83 -1.88 5.78 20.21
C GLN A 83 -3.17 6.41 20.70
N ILE A 84 -4.30 5.73 20.49
CA ILE A 84 -5.59 6.03 21.08
C ILE A 84 -5.64 5.28 22.42
N HIS A 85 -5.63 6.03 23.52
CA HIS A 85 -5.58 5.46 24.86
C HIS A 85 -6.97 5.00 25.29
N ALA A 86 -7.06 3.82 25.90
CA ALA A 86 -8.29 3.39 26.57
C ALA A 86 -8.67 4.44 27.63
N PRO A 87 -9.94 4.89 27.68
CA PRO A 87 -10.35 5.86 28.68
C PRO A 87 -10.27 5.21 30.07
N GLN A 88 -9.82 6.00 31.04
CA GLN A 88 -10.03 5.68 32.45
C GLN A 88 -11.50 5.92 32.81
N PRO A 89 -12.02 5.34 33.90
CA PRO A 89 -13.34 5.71 34.42
C PRO A 89 -13.47 7.25 34.50
N ASP A 90 -14.56 7.77 33.95
CA ASP A 90 -14.88 9.21 33.91
C ASP A 90 -13.89 10.11 33.13
N SER A 91 -13.01 9.56 32.28
CA SER A 91 -12.12 10.32 31.42
C SER A 91 -12.53 10.28 29.94
N LYS A 92 -12.22 11.36 29.21
CA LYS A 92 -12.28 11.35 27.74
C LYS A 92 -11.15 10.49 27.17
N VAL A 93 -11.33 10.01 25.94
CA VAL A 93 -10.27 9.36 25.16
C VAL A 93 -9.13 10.36 24.93
N ARG A 94 -7.90 9.90 25.14
CA ARG A 94 -6.67 10.64 24.85
C ARG A 94 -5.99 10.06 23.63
N VAL A 95 -5.25 10.88 22.90
CA VAL A 95 -4.45 10.44 21.75
C VAL A 95 -3.04 11.01 21.89
N THR A 96 -2.03 10.15 21.78
CA THR A 96 -0.63 10.59 21.66
C THR A 96 -0.07 10.25 20.30
N TYR A 97 0.87 11.05 19.83
CA TYR A 97 1.47 10.93 18.50
C TYR A 97 2.98 10.99 18.56
N ASN A 98 3.63 10.16 17.74
CA ASN A 98 5.04 10.31 17.39
C ASN A 98 5.25 9.86 15.94
N SER A 99 6.33 10.34 15.31
CA SER A 99 6.74 9.91 13.99
C SER A 99 8.26 9.81 13.89
N ARG A 100 8.73 9.06 12.89
CA ARG A 100 10.15 8.97 12.57
C ARG A 100 10.39 8.87 11.06
N LEU A 101 11.35 9.63 10.55
CA LEU A 101 11.92 9.47 9.22
C LEU A 101 12.80 8.23 9.22
N VAL A 102 12.26 7.12 8.71
CA VAL A 102 12.90 5.80 8.79
C VAL A 102 13.95 5.58 7.69
N SER A 103 14.08 6.50 6.75
CA SER A 103 15.11 6.50 5.70
C SER A 103 16.08 7.68 5.80
N ASP A 104 16.30 8.22 7.01
CA ASP A 104 17.17 9.37 7.25
C ASP A 104 18.65 9.09 6.89
N GLY A 105 19.12 7.86 7.09
CA GLY A 105 20.45 7.41 6.66
C GLY A 105 20.63 7.49 5.14
N LEU A 106 19.59 7.17 4.36
CA LEU A 106 19.61 7.29 2.91
C LEU A 106 19.73 8.75 2.48
N ILE A 107 18.99 9.65 3.14
CA ILE A 107 19.07 11.10 2.92
C ILE A 107 20.48 11.61 3.23
N GLU A 108 21.06 11.22 4.37
CA GLU A 108 22.43 11.62 4.74
C GLU A 108 23.48 11.11 3.74
N ARG A 109 23.27 9.92 3.19
CA ARG A 109 24.12 9.40 2.10
C ARG A 109 24.00 10.27 0.86
N ILE A 110 22.78 10.61 0.41
CA ILE A 110 22.54 11.48 -0.75
C ILE A 110 23.15 12.88 -0.52
N LYS A 111 22.98 13.46 0.67
CA LYS A 111 23.60 14.73 1.04
C LYS A 111 25.11 14.72 0.81
N LYS A 112 25.79 13.63 1.16
CA LYS A 112 27.26 13.48 1.00
C LYS A 112 27.67 13.16 -0.44
N THR A 113 26.96 12.25 -1.11
CA THR A 113 27.37 11.74 -2.43
C THR A 113 26.89 12.60 -3.59
N GLY A 114 25.80 13.35 -3.39
CA GLY A 114 25.09 14.10 -4.43
C GLY A 114 24.19 13.24 -5.33
N LYS A 115 24.00 11.94 -5.00
CA LYS A 115 23.27 11.01 -5.88
C LYS A 115 22.61 9.86 -5.10
N LEU A 116 21.46 9.42 -5.62
CA LEU A 116 20.83 8.15 -5.27
C LEU A 116 21.31 7.08 -6.26
N ASP A 117 22.03 6.07 -5.77
CA ASP A 117 22.61 5.00 -6.61
C ASP A 117 21.70 3.77 -6.76
N GLU A 118 20.51 3.79 -6.16
CA GLU A 118 19.56 2.67 -6.17
C GLU A 118 18.59 2.74 -7.37
N PHE A 119 17.84 1.65 -7.58
CA PHE A 119 16.73 1.64 -8.54
C PHE A 119 15.55 2.39 -7.93
N THR A 120 14.96 3.27 -8.74
CA THR A 120 13.77 4.05 -8.34
C THR A 120 12.53 3.44 -8.97
N PHE A 121 11.36 3.85 -8.49
CA PHE A 121 10.12 3.57 -9.18
C PHE A 121 10.06 4.33 -10.52
N ALA A 122 10.31 5.65 -10.54
CA ALA A 122 10.12 6.47 -11.74
C ALA A 122 11.00 7.75 -11.78
N ALA A 123 12.22 7.75 -11.24
CA ALA A 123 13.04 8.95 -11.32
C ALA A 123 13.35 9.35 -12.77
N LYS A 124 13.15 10.64 -13.09
CA LYS A 124 13.52 11.25 -14.38
C LYS A 124 15.05 11.37 -14.43
N TYR A 125 15.72 10.46 -15.13
CA TYR A 125 17.18 10.53 -15.30
C TYR A 125 17.57 11.42 -16.48
N ASP A 126 18.62 12.23 -16.29
CA ASP A 126 19.21 13.06 -17.35
C ASP A 126 19.73 12.17 -18.51
N PRO A 127 19.23 12.36 -19.75
CA PRO A 127 19.62 11.59 -20.93
C PRO A 127 21.10 11.76 -21.34
N CYS A 128 21.83 12.73 -20.78
CA CYS A 128 23.23 12.98 -21.15
C CYS A 128 24.24 11.93 -20.65
N LYS A 129 23.82 10.96 -19.81
CA LYS A 129 24.65 9.80 -19.43
C LYS A 129 24.52 8.70 -20.47
N SER A 130 25.61 8.35 -21.14
CA SER A 130 25.63 7.30 -22.17
C SER A 130 25.19 5.94 -21.61
N LEU A 131 24.55 5.11 -22.44
CA LEU A 131 24.10 3.76 -22.06
C LEU A 131 25.26 2.91 -21.47
N PHE A 132 26.48 3.10 -21.98
CA PHE A 132 27.68 2.39 -21.51
C PHE A 132 28.08 2.76 -20.08
N GLN A 133 27.98 4.05 -19.70
CA GLN A 133 28.21 4.50 -18.31
C GLN A 133 27.13 3.97 -17.35
N LYS A 134 25.89 3.82 -17.80
CA LYS A 134 24.79 3.23 -17.01
C LYS A 134 25.04 1.73 -16.75
N VAL A 135 25.50 1.02 -17.77
CA VAL A 135 25.87 -0.40 -17.69
C VAL A 135 27.06 -0.60 -16.74
N GLN A 136 28.12 0.22 -16.84
CA GLN A 136 29.30 0.12 -15.96
C GLN A 136 28.99 0.38 -14.48
N ALA A 137 28.00 1.23 -14.17
CA ALA A 137 27.54 1.47 -12.80
C ALA A 137 26.80 0.25 -12.19
N ALA A 138 26.11 -0.55 -13.01
CA ALA A 138 25.46 -1.79 -12.58
C ALA A 138 26.45 -2.92 -12.25
N PHE A 139 27.73 -2.76 -12.62
CA PHE A 139 28.81 -3.74 -12.41
C PHE A 139 29.84 -3.29 -11.36
N GLN A 140 29.56 -2.26 -10.55
CA GLN A 140 30.46 -1.89 -9.45
C GLN A 140 30.42 -2.93 -8.33
N PRO A 141 31.58 -3.29 -7.72
CA PRO A 141 31.66 -4.27 -6.64
C PRO A 141 30.94 -3.80 -5.37
N SER A 142 30.42 -4.79 -4.64
CA SER A 142 29.72 -4.77 -3.35
C SER A 142 29.97 -3.53 -2.48
N ALA A 143 29.05 -2.57 -2.56
CA ALA A 143 28.80 -1.68 -1.43
C ALA A 143 28.48 -2.54 -0.19
N PRO A 144 28.89 -2.12 1.03
CA PRO A 144 28.43 -2.79 2.23
C PRO A 144 26.89 -2.83 2.25
N PRO A 145 26.28 -3.89 2.80
CA PRO A 145 24.83 -3.97 2.90
C PRO A 145 24.30 -2.70 3.60
N PRO A 146 23.18 -2.14 3.13
CA PRO A 146 22.64 -0.90 3.66
C PRO A 146 22.28 -1.09 5.15
N LYS A 147 22.44 -0.02 5.93
CA LYS A 147 21.92 0.03 7.30
C LYS A 147 20.39 0.07 7.29
N PRO A 148 19.73 -0.28 8.41
CA PRO A 148 18.28 -0.25 8.52
C PRO A 148 17.63 1.06 8.11
N ASN A 149 18.28 2.20 8.35
CA ASN A 149 17.78 3.52 7.98
C ASN A 149 18.27 4.04 6.61
N GLU A 150 18.94 3.20 5.83
CA GLU A 150 19.45 3.52 4.49
C GLU A 150 18.62 2.86 3.37
N VAL A 151 17.45 2.32 3.69
CA VAL A 151 16.51 1.72 2.73
C VAL A 151 15.19 2.47 2.72
N ASN A 152 14.46 2.36 1.61
CA ASN A 152 13.14 2.95 1.44
C ASN A 152 12.11 1.86 1.21
N ALA A 153 11.39 1.48 2.27
CA ALA A 153 10.51 0.32 2.26
C ALA A 153 9.12 0.57 2.86
N ALA A 154 8.73 1.81 3.19
CA ALA A 154 7.45 2.08 3.87
C ALA A 154 6.30 2.32 2.87
N VAL A 155 5.97 1.32 2.05
CA VAL A 155 4.71 1.34 1.28
C VAL A 155 3.59 0.80 2.16
N THR A 156 3.71 -0.45 2.60
CA THR A 156 2.79 -1.09 3.58
C THR A 156 3.53 -1.47 4.85
N MET A 157 2.77 -1.86 5.87
CA MET A 157 3.31 -2.27 7.15
C MET A 157 2.74 -3.64 7.53
N SER A 158 3.35 -4.30 8.50
CA SER A 158 2.75 -5.45 9.19
C SER A 158 3.24 -5.48 10.62
N VAL A 159 2.36 -5.90 11.51
CA VAL A 159 2.76 -6.28 12.87
C VAL A 159 2.88 -7.79 12.96
N ASN A 160 3.82 -8.26 13.77
CA ASN A 160 3.99 -9.69 14.07
C ASN A 160 4.16 -10.59 12.85
N PHE A 161 4.80 -10.10 11.79
CA PHE A 161 5.04 -10.90 10.59
C PHE A 161 5.71 -12.25 10.96
N PRO A 162 5.11 -13.40 10.63
CA PRO A 162 5.59 -14.71 11.09
C PRO A 162 6.87 -15.10 10.36
N GLY A 163 7.67 -15.98 10.99
CA GLY A 163 8.97 -16.41 10.44
C GLY A 163 10.12 -15.44 10.70
N PHE A 164 9.85 -14.28 11.31
CA PHE A 164 10.84 -13.27 11.63
C PHE A 164 10.82 -12.85 13.10
N ALA A 165 12.02 -12.68 13.65
CA ALA A 165 12.29 -11.96 14.88
C ALA A 165 12.11 -10.44 14.69
N ARG A 166 12.26 -9.69 15.78
CA ARG A 166 12.08 -8.23 15.83
C ARG A 166 13.03 -7.44 14.93
N ASP A 167 14.19 -7.98 14.61
CA ASP A 167 15.22 -7.37 13.77
C ASP A 167 15.32 -8.02 12.37
N GLY A 168 14.43 -8.96 12.05
CA GLY A 168 14.38 -9.64 10.77
C GLY A 168 15.23 -10.90 10.64
N HIS A 169 15.86 -11.36 11.72
CA HIS A 169 16.42 -12.72 11.74
C HIS A 169 15.32 -13.78 11.67
N LYS A 170 15.64 -14.95 11.10
CA LYS A 170 14.68 -16.06 11.02
C LYS A 170 14.29 -16.52 12.42
N GLU A 171 13.00 -16.62 12.70
CA GLU A 171 12.46 -17.17 13.95
C GLU A 171 11.42 -18.24 13.62
N GLU A 172 11.57 -19.41 14.21
CA GLU A 172 10.61 -20.52 14.10
C GLU A 172 9.83 -20.68 15.41
N GLY A 173 8.63 -21.24 15.30
CA GLY A 173 7.69 -21.40 16.40
C GLY A 173 6.57 -20.34 16.41
N PRO A 174 5.50 -20.58 17.18
CA PRO A 174 4.44 -19.60 17.36
C PRO A 174 4.95 -18.44 18.19
N ARG A 175 4.39 -17.24 17.96
CA ARG A 175 4.62 -16.14 18.88
C ARG A 175 4.00 -16.42 20.24
N GLY A 176 4.80 -16.21 21.28
CA GLY A 176 4.33 -16.31 22.65
C GLY A 176 3.44 -15.11 23.02
N PRO A 177 2.47 -15.27 23.95
CA PRO A 177 1.57 -14.18 24.37
C PRO A 177 2.29 -13.02 25.07
N ASN A 178 3.51 -13.25 25.57
CA ASN A 178 4.34 -12.25 26.25
C ASN A 178 5.44 -11.68 25.36
N GLN A 179 5.54 -12.09 24.10
CA GLN A 179 6.51 -11.50 23.17
C GLN A 179 6.07 -10.09 22.80
N ALA A 180 7.03 -9.17 22.73
CA ALA A 180 6.78 -7.82 22.27
C ALA A 180 6.25 -7.84 20.83
N MET A 181 5.35 -6.92 20.52
CA MET A 181 4.93 -6.66 19.16
C MET A 181 6.16 -6.39 18.29
N THR A 182 6.13 -6.84 17.03
CA THR A 182 7.10 -6.38 16.04
C THR A 182 6.39 -5.59 14.97
N LEU A 183 7.14 -4.73 14.29
CA LEU A 183 6.65 -3.87 13.23
C LEU A 183 7.64 -3.95 12.07
N CYS A 184 7.15 -4.18 10.86
CA CYS A 184 7.98 -4.09 9.66
C CYS A 184 7.27 -3.33 8.54
N ASN A 185 8.07 -2.58 7.79
CA ASN A 185 7.72 -1.92 6.54
C ASN A 185 8.01 -2.87 5.36
N LYS A 186 7.17 -2.80 4.33
CA LYS A 186 7.29 -3.57 3.08
C LYS A 186 7.04 -2.68 1.87
N THR A 187 7.63 -3.08 0.75
CA THR A 187 7.47 -2.47 -0.59
C THR A 187 7.24 -3.57 -1.63
N ASP A 188 7.15 -3.23 -2.92
CA ASP A 188 6.99 -4.19 -4.04
C ASP A 188 8.28 -4.98 -4.38
N ALA A 189 9.17 -5.09 -3.40
CA ALA A 189 10.42 -5.82 -3.48
C ALA A 189 10.50 -6.83 -2.34
N ASN A 190 11.43 -7.77 -2.44
CA ASN A 190 11.57 -8.86 -1.46
C ASN A 190 12.14 -8.43 -0.09
N ILE A 191 12.22 -7.14 0.21
CA ILE A 191 12.89 -6.55 1.38
C ILE A 191 11.87 -6.13 2.45
N PHE A 192 12.28 -6.27 3.71
CA PHE A 192 11.57 -5.81 4.89
C PHE A 192 12.47 -4.88 5.69
N GLN A 193 11.93 -3.79 6.21
CA GLN A 193 12.60 -2.92 7.18
C GLN A 193 11.90 -3.05 8.53
N PHE A 194 12.59 -3.55 9.54
CA PHE A 194 12.04 -3.76 10.87
C PHE A 194 12.23 -2.52 11.74
N LEU A 195 11.21 -2.21 12.54
CA LEU A 195 11.16 -1.02 13.37
C LEU A 195 10.84 -1.38 14.82
N GLU A 196 11.35 -0.56 15.73
CA GLU A 196 10.92 -0.51 17.12
C GLU A 196 9.49 0.04 17.22
N PRO A 197 8.47 -0.72 17.64
CA PRO A 197 7.09 -0.26 17.51
C PRO A 197 6.70 0.97 18.33
N GLU A 198 7.45 1.30 19.38
CA GLU A 198 7.19 2.49 20.19
C GLU A 198 7.92 3.73 19.66
N THR A 199 9.24 3.62 19.42
CA THR A 199 10.11 4.73 19.01
C THR A 199 10.20 4.90 17.49
N LEU A 200 9.72 3.92 16.73
CA LEU A 200 9.78 3.78 15.28
C LEU A 200 11.20 3.68 14.72
N GLU A 201 12.19 3.45 15.58
CA GLU A 201 13.60 3.33 15.19
C GLU A 201 13.85 2.12 14.29
N PRO A 202 14.52 2.28 13.14
CA PRO A 202 14.92 1.15 12.32
C PRO A 202 15.87 0.21 13.05
N LEU A 203 15.46 -1.05 13.21
CA LEU A 203 16.19 -2.10 13.93
C LEU A 203 16.99 -3.02 12.99
N GLY A 204 16.42 -3.36 11.84
CA GLY A 204 16.99 -4.40 10.98
C GLY A 204 16.39 -4.42 9.58
N ILE A 205 17.01 -5.22 8.71
CA ILE A 205 16.55 -5.49 7.34
C ILE A 205 16.54 -7.00 7.13
N ALA A 206 15.51 -7.50 6.46
CA ALA A 206 15.49 -8.88 5.97
C ALA A 206 15.08 -8.93 4.51
N HIS A 207 15.36 -10.07 3.89
CA HIS A 207 14.82 -10.41 2.57
C HIS A 207 14.01 -11.71 2.65
N GLN A 208 13.09 -11.94 1.71
CA GLN A 208 12.29 -13.18 1.66
C GLN A 208 13.14 -14.45 1.63
N ALA A 209 14.38 -14.40 1.12
CA ALA A 209 15.31 -15.53 1.14
C ALA A 209 15.64 -16.04 2.55
N ILE A 210 15.48 -15.21 3.59
CA ILE A 210 15.61 -15.61 5.00
C ILE A 210 14.47 -16.54 5.43
N LEU A 211 13.25 -16.31 4.92
CA LEU A 211 12.09 -17.16 5.17
C LEU A 211 12.26 -18.52 4.48
N HIS A 212 12.70 -18.51 3.22
CA HIS A 212 12.94 -19.71 2.44
C HIS A 212 13.97 -19.47 1.32
N PRO A 213 14.98 -20.35 1.13
CA PRO A 213 16.12 -20.11 0.24
C PRO A 213 15.74 -19.90 -1.25
N ASP A 214 14.64 -20.48 -1.70
CA ASP A 214 14.15 -20.31 -3.08
C ASP A 214 13.48 -18.95 -3.34
N LEU A 215 13.17 -18.15 -2.32
CA LEU A 215 12.55 -16.82 -2.45
C LEU A 215 13.60 -15.73 -2.73
N LYS A 216 14.46 -16.01 -3.71
CA LYS A 216 15.60 -15.17 -4.10
C LYS A 216 15.28 -14.13 -5.17
N GLY A 217 14.09 -14.18 -5.76
CA GLY A 217 13.62 -13.17 -6.71
C GLY A 217 13.52 -11.80 -6.04
N VAL A 218 13.69 -10.74 -6.80
CA VAL A 218 13.75 -9.37 -6.27
C VAL A 218 12.38 -8.69 -6.20
N GLY A 219 11.40 -9.15 -6.99
CA GLY A 219 10.04 -8.60 -7.00
C GLY A 219 9.11 -9.32 -6.02
N SER A 220 8.19 -8.56 -5.41
CA SER A 220 7.12 -9.09 -4.56
C SER A 220 5.95 -8.10 -4.52
N GLY A 221 4.82 -8.47 -3.94
CA GLY A 221 3.74 -7.51 -3.67
C GLY A 221 3.97 -6.83 -2.32
N ALA A 222 3.74 -5.52 -2.24
CA ALA A 222 3.72 -4.83 -0.95
C ALA A 222 2.58 -5.34 -0.04
N HIS A 223 1.45 -5.73 -0.63
CA HIS A 223 0.29 -6.26 0.08
C HIS A 223 0.32 -7.78 0.23
N ALA A 224 1.17 -8.27 1.13
CA ALA A 224 1.02 -9.64 1.63
C ALA A 224 -0.32 -9.79 2.37
N LYS A 225 -1.08 -10.86 2.10
CA LYS A 225 -2.38 -11.11 2.73
C LYS A 225 -2.21 -12.01 3.95
N SER A 226 -2.90 -11.69 5.04
CA SER A 226 -2.98 -12.56 6.21
C SER A 226 -4.32 -13.29 6.25
N ASP A 227 -4.29 -14.57 6.59
CA ASP A 227 -5.49 -15.35 6.88
C ASP A 227 -6.11 -14.88 8.21
N PRO A 228 -7.41 -14.51 8.23
CA PRO A 228 -8.04 -14.00 9.44
C PRO A 228 -8.24 -15.05 10.54
N ASP A 229 -8.26 -16.34 10.20
CA ASP A 229 -8.51 -17.45 11.11
C ASP A 229 -7.20 -18.06 11.64
N THR A 230 -6.19 -18.23 10.77
CA THR A 230 -4.90 -18.85 11.14
C THR A 230 -3.79 -17.86 11.46
N GLY A 231 -3.89 -16.63 10.95
CA GLY A 231 -2.81 -15.63 11.00
C GLY A 231 -1.68 -15.88 10.00
N ASP A 232 -1.76 -16.94 9.19
CA ASP A 232 -0.74 -17.25 8.19
C ASP A 232 -0.63 -16.15 7.14
N VAL A 233 0.58 -15.90 6.64
CA VAL A 233 0.83 -14.84 5.67
C VAL A 233 1.16 -15.41 4.30
N PHE A 234 0.54 -14.85 3.26
CA PHE A 234 0.66 -15.25 1.87
C PHE A 234 1.17 -14.11 1.02
N ASN A 235 2.12 -14.41 0.13
CA ASN A 235 2.58 -13.47 -0.89
C ASN A 235 3.20 -14.26 -2.07
N TYR A 236 3.80 -13.55 -3.01
CA TYR A 236 4.59 -14.12 -4.08
C TYR A 236 6.01 -13.57 -4.09
N ASN A 237 6.91 -14.32 -4.70
CA ASN A 237 8.26 -13.90 -5.05
C ASN A 237 8.44 -14.02 -6.58
N LEU A 238 8.99 -12.99 -7.21
CA LEU A 238 9.24 -12.94 -8.65
C LEU A 238 10.73 -12.85 -8.95
N ASP A 239 11.23 -13.84 -9.67
CA ASP A 239 12.56 -13.86 -10.24
C ASP A 239 12.50 -13.50 -11.74
N PHE A 240 13.35 -12.58 -12.16
CA PHE A 240 13.39 -12.07 -13.53
C PHE A 240 14.18 -13.00 -14.45
N GLY A 241 13.81 -13.03 -15.72
CA GLY A 241 14.41 -13.94 -16.70
C GLY A 241 13.68 -13.87 -18.03
N ARG A 242 14.06 -14.72 -19.01
CA ARG A 242 13.37 -14.79 -20.32
C ARG A 242 11.85 -14.99 -20.14
N THR A 243 11.47 -15.74 -19.11
CA THR A 243 10.14 -15.71 -18.50
C THR A 243 10.34 -15.51 -17.00
N GLY A 244 9.43 -14.75 -16.37
CA GLY A 244 9.44 -14.56 -14.93
C GLY A 244 9.08 -15.87 -14.22
N THR A 245 9.76 -16.15 -13.11
CA THR A 245 9.44 -17.29 -12.24
C THR A 245 8.72 -16.77 -11.01
N TYR A 246 7.44 -17.08 -10.91
CA TYR A 246 6.60 -16.74 -9.77
C TYR A 246 6.59 -17.90 -8.78
N ARG A 247 6.80 -17.59 -7.50
CA ARG A 247 6.68 -18.53 -6.38
C ARG A 247 5.65 -17.99 -5.41
N LEU A 248 4.47 -18.59 -5.37
CA LEU A 248 3.49 -18.28 -4.32
C LEU A 248 3.87 -19.05 -3.07
N TRP A 249 3.87 -18.37 -1.93
CA TRP A 249 4.35 -18.94 -0.68
C TRP A 249 3.44 -18.55 0.49
N ARG A 250 3.52 -19.36 1.54
CA ARG A 250 2.86 -19.18 2.83
C ARG A 250 3.91 -19.23 3.92
N VAL A 251 3.82 -18.33 4.90
CA VAL A 251 4.51 -18.47 6.19
C VAL A 251 3.45 -18.78 7.25
N SER A 252 3.62 -19.90 7.94
CA SER A 252 2.70 -20.33 8.99
C SER A 252 2.91 -19.51 10.26
N ALA A 253 1.85 -18.89 10.80
CA ALA A 253 1.92 -18.13 12.05
C ALA A 253 2.11 -19.02 13.28
N SER A 254 1.60 -20.25 13.24
CA SER A 254 1.74 -21.20 14.35
C SER A 254 3.10 -21.88 14.42
N THR A 255 3.89 -21.86 13.34
CA THR A 255 5.18 -22.58 13.28
C THR A 255 6.35 -21.74 12.80
N GLY A 256 6.13 -20.56 12.22
CA GLY A 256 7.15 -19.77 11.52
C GLY A 256 7.67 -20.43 10.23
N LYS A 257 7.20 -21.63 9.87
CA LYS A 257 7.66 -22.36 8.69
C LYS A 257 7.12 -21.72 7.41
N THR A 258 7.99 -21.58 6.43
CA THR A 258 7.63 -21.11 5.09
C THR A 258 7.53 -22.28 4.12
N SER A 259 6.44 -22.35 3.35
CA SER A 259 6.23 -23.33 2.29
C SER A 259 5.94 -22.63 0.95
N ILE A 260 6.52 -23.15 -0.13
CA ILE A 260 6.15 -22.76 -1.50
C ILE A 260 4.90 -23.54 -1.89
N LEU A 261 3.80 -22.83 -2.15
CA LEU A 261 2.52 -23.40 -2.55
C LEU A 261 2.55 -23.79 -4.04
N ALA A 262 3.12 -22.94 -4.88
CA ALA A 262 3.27 -23.18 -6.31
C ALA A 262 4.44 -22.40 -6.89
N THR A 263 5.12 -23.01 -7.87
CA THR A 263 6.08 -22.35 -8.76
C THR A 263 5.58 -22.43 -10.19
N PHE A 264 5.49 -21.30 -10.88
CA PHE A 264 5.08 -21.27 -12.29
C PHE A 264 5.77 -20.13 -13.06
N HIS A 265 5.78 -20.26 -14.39
CA HIS A 265 6.40 -19.30 -15.28
C HIS A 265 5.34 -18.48 -16.02
N HIS A 266 5.54 -17.17 -16.07
CA HIS A 266 4.73 -16.25 -16.86
C HIS A 266 5.58 -15.01 -17.22
N ALA A 267 5.10 -14.11 -18.08
CA ALA A 267 5.80 -12.84 -18.23
C ALA A 267 5.85 -12.10 -16.88
N ALA A 268 7.02 -11.56 -16.57
CA ALA A 268 7.23 -10.72 -15.40
C ALA A 268 6.39 -9.45 -15.53
N ALA A 269 5.61 -9.14 -14.51
CA ALA A 269 4.76 -7.96 -14.43
C ALA A 269 4.88 -7.32 -13.05
N TYR A 270 4.61 -6.02 -12.97
CA TYR A 270 4.51 -5.31 -11.70
C TYR A 270 3.16 -5.58 -11.05
N LEU A 271 3.15 -6.35 -9.96
CA LEU A 271 1.94 -6.73 -9.22
C LEU A 271 2.05 -6.20 -7.79
N HIS A 272 1.12 -5.36 -7.39
CA HIS A 272 1.17 -4.71 -6.08
C HIS A 272 0.47 -5.52 -4.97
N SER A 273 -0.52 -6.34 -5.33
CA SER A 273 -1.33 -7.11 -4.39
C SER A 273 -1.80 -8.46 -4.98
N LEU A 274 -2.37 -9.31 -4.13
CA LEU A 274 -2.93 -10.63 -4.48
C LEU A 274 -4.23 -10.88 -3.73
N PHE A 275 -5.05 -11.84 -4.16
CA PHE A 275 -6.29 -12.18 -3.47
C PHE A 275 -6.12 -13.41 -2.57
N LEU A 276 -6.93 -13.45 -1.51
CA LEU A 276 -7.04 -14.58 -0.58
C LEU A 276 -8.51 -14.92 -0.38
N THR A 277 -8.83 -16.20 -0.40
CA THR A 277 -10.14 -16.78 -0.04
C THR A 277 -9.94 -17.77 1.12
N GLU A 278 -11.01 -18.46 1.52
CA GLU A 278 -10.93 -19.50 2.55
C GLU A 278 -9.93 -20.60 2.14
N ASN A 279 -9.98 -21.06 0.88
CA ASN A 279 -9.24 -22.22 0.41
C ASN A 279 -8.17 -21.93 -0.67
N TYR A 280 -8.15 -20.72 -1.25
CA TYR A 280 -7.29 -20.38 -2.37
C TYR A 280 -6.56 -19.05 -2.23
N VAL A 281 -5.37 -19.01 -2.82
CA VAL A 281 -4.61 -17.79 -3.12
C VAL A 281 -4.72 -17.53 -4.61
N ILE A 282 -5.06 -16.30 -5.01
CA ILE A 282 -5.18 -15.95 -6.43
C ILE A 282 -4.17 -14.86 -6.78
N LEU A 283 -3.25 -15.18 -7.69
CA LEU A 283 -2.37 -14.19 -8.30
C LEU A 283 -2.93 -13.77 -9.66
N CYS A 284 -3.37 -12.52 -9.75
CA CYS A 284 -3.81 -11.92 -11.00
C CYS A 284 -2.63 -11.20 -11.67
N VAL A 285 -2.11 -11.75 -12.77
CA VAL A 285 -1.07 -11.11 -13.57
C VAL A 285 -1.72 -10.16 -14.57
N TRP A 286 -1.99 -8.93 -14.12
CA TRP A 286 -2.53 -7.83 -14.92
C TRP A 286 -1.45 -7.17 -15.80
N ASN A 287 -1.88 -6.26 -16.67
CA ASN A 287 -1.05 -5.70 -17.72
C ASN A 287 -0.12 -4.60 -17.20
N SER A 288 1.11 -5.01 -16.85
CA SER A 288 2.21 -4.15 -16.41
C SER A 288 3.56 -4.84 -16.66
N PHE A 289 3.74 -5.38 -17.86
CA PHE A 289 4.82 -6.32 -18.16
C PHE A 289 6.19 -5.63 -18.28
N TYR A 290 7.22 -6.21 -17.69
CA TYR A 290 8.58 -5.72 -17.83
C TYR A 290 9.17 -6.06 -19.19
N LYS A 291 9.71 -5.05 -19.88
CA LYS A 291 10.40 -5.18 -21.17
C LYS A 291 11.67 -6.00 -21.01
N ALA A 292 11.99 -6.81 -22.03
CA ALA A 292 13.16 -7.68 -22.07
C ALA A 292 13.30 -8.58 -20.82
N GLY A 293 12.19 -9.05 -20.26
CA GLY A 293 12.20 -9.97 -19.10
C GLY A 293 12.73 -9.35 -17.80
N GLY A 294 12.73 -8.02 -17.69
CA GLY A 294 13.25 -7.28 -16.53
C GLY A 294 14.65 -6.68 -16.74
N ALA A 295 15.39 -7.09 -17.78
CA ALA A 295 16.73 -6.53 -18.06
C ALA A 295 16.71 -5.00 -18.30
N SER A 296 15.57 -4.47 -18.76
CA SER A 296 15.37 -3.02 -18.95
C SER A 296 15.40 -2.19 -17.68
N ILE A 297 15.16 -2.79 -16.52
CA ILE A 297 15.33 -2.11 -15.22
C ILE A 297 16.78 -1.65 -15.05
N LEU A 298 17.75 -2.47 -15.47
CA LEU A 298 19.18 -2.14 -15.40
C LEU A 298 19.55 -0.96 -16.30
N TRP A 299 18.94 -0.85 -17.48
CA TRP A 299 19.22 0.21 -18.46
C TRP A 299 18.54 1.54 -18.10
N ASN A 300 17.29 1.48 -17.64
CA ASN A 300 16.49 2.66 -17.32
C ASN A 300 16.79 3.20 -15.92
N ARG A 301 17.23 2.31 -15.01
CA ARG A 301 17.40 2.59 -13.57
C ARG A 301 16.11 3.02 -12.85
N ASN A 302 14.96 2.82 -13.47
CA ASN A 302 13.65 2.95 -12.85
C ASN A 302 12.69 1.85 -13.35
N LEU A 303 11.66 1.54 -12.55
CA LEU A 303 10.69 0.48 -12.84
C LEU A 303 9.66 0.90 -13.90
N LEU A 304 9.16 2.14 -13.85
CA LEU A 304 8.09 2.62 -14.74
C LEU A 304 8.50 2.57 -16.21
N ASP A 305 9.67 3.09 -16.55
CA ASP A 305 10.19 3.07 -17.92
C ASP A 305 10.60 1.66 -18.35
N ALA A 306 10.77 0.73 -17.42
CA ALA A 306 11.03 -0.69 -17.72
C ALA A 306 9.75 -1.49 -18.02
N MET A 307 8.57 -0.96 -17.70
CA MET A 307 7.29 -1.60 -17.98
C MET A 307 6.77 -1.26 -19.40
N ALA A 308 5.80 -2.04 -19.86
CA ALA A 308 5.05 -1.82 -21.08
C ALA A 308 3.60 -2.28 -20.92
N TRP A 309 2.70 -1.50 -21.52
CA TRP A 309 1.29 -1.84 -21.69
C TRP A 309 1.10 -2.59 -23.02
N ASP A 310 0.32 -3.67 -22.99
CA ASP A 310 -0.15 -4.36 -24.20
C ASP A 310 -1.63 -4.69 -24.05
N GLY A 311 -2.51 -3.76 -24.45
CA GLY A 311 -3.96 -3.93 -24.32
C GLY A 311 -4.56 -5.11 -25.09
N LYS A 312 -3.80 -5.78 -25.97
CA LYS A 312 -4.22 -7.01 -26.65
C LYS A 312 -3.89 -8.27 -25.84
N ARG A 313 -2.99 -8.16 -24.87
CA ARG A 313 -2.57 -9.28 -24.04
C ARG A 313 -3.57 -9.49 -22.90
N PRO A 314 -4.14 -10.69 -22.75
CA PRO A 314 -5.09 -10.94 -21.68
C PRO A 314 -4.41 -10.87 -20.31
N THR A 315 -5.19 -10.46 -19.32
CA THR A 315 -4.83 -10.62 -17.91
C THR A 315 -4.99 -12.11 -17.54
N THR A 316 -4.03 -12.69 -16.81
CA THR A 316 -4.07 -14.10 -16.41
C THR A 316 -4.26 -14.24 -14.90
N TRP A 317 -5.24 -15.03 -14.48
CA TRP A 317 -5.53 -15.33 -13.08
C TRP A 317 -5.08 -16.74 -12.75
N PHE A 318 -4.18 -16.88 -11.77
CA PHE A 318 -3.72 -18.17 -11.28
C PHE A 318 -4.39 -18.48 -9.94
N VAL A 319 -5.18 -19.54 -9.88
CA VAL A 319 -5.82 -20.01 -8.65
C VAL A 319 -4.94 -21.12 -8.05
N VAL A 320 -4.43 -20.88 -6.86
CA VAL A 320 -3.50 -21.78 -6.15
C VAL A 320 -4.15 -22.29 -4.89
N ASP A 321 -4.05 -23.61 -4.66
CA ASP A 321 -4.45 -24.24 -3.40
C ASP A 321 -3.65 -23.63 -2.25
N LYS A 322 -4.36 -23.13 -1.23
CA LYS A 322 -3.76 -22.43 -0.09
C LYS A 322 -2.98 -23.36 0.83
N ARG A 323 -3.29 -24.66 0.81
CA ARG A 323 -2.61 -25.69 1.61
C ARG A 323 -1.20 -25.91 1.09
N SER A 324 -0.26 -26.17 1.99
CA SER A 324 1.11 -26.45 1.59
C SER A 324 1.21 -27.84 0.92
N PRO A 325 2.28 -28.13 0.15
CA PRO A 325 2.50 -29.49 -0.38
C PRO A 325 2.47 -30.58 0.70
N GLU A 326 2.98 -30.28 1.90
CA GLU A 326 2.96 -31.21 3.04
C GLU A 326 1.56 -31.46 3.60
N GLU A 327 0.63 -30.54 3.40
CA GLU A 327 -0.78 -30.64 3.79
C GLU A 327 -1.67 -31.20 2.65
N GLY A 328 -1.07 -31.71 1.57
CA GLY A 328 -1.78 -32.20 0.39
C GLY A 328 -2.30 -31.07 -0.52
N GLY A 329 -1.62 -29.92 -0.49
CA GLY A 329 -1.80 -28.82 -1.43
C GLY A 329 -1.47 -29.22 -2.86
N LYS A 330 -2.27 -28.75 -3.80
CA LYS A 330 -2.23 -29.18 -5.21
C LYS A 330 -1.56 -28.17 -6.15
N GLY A 331 -0.95 -27.11 -5.60
CA GLY A 331 -0.34 -26.04 -6.38
C GLY A 331 -1.37 -25.27 -7.22
N VAL A 332 -1.03 -24.96 -8.48
CA VAL A 332 -1.96 -24.27 -9.40
C VAL A 332 -3.11 -25.20 -9.77
N ILE A 333 -4.30 -24.89 -9.26
CA ILE A 333 -5.53 -25.65 -9.51
C ILE A 333 -6.18 -25.25 -10.83
N ALA A 334 -6.19 -23.95 -11.13
CA ALA A 334 -6.83 -23.42 -12.33
C ALA A 334 -6.17 -22.14 -12.84
N ARG A 335 -6.41 -21.87 -14.12
CA ARG A 335 -6.04 -20.61 -14.78
C ARG A 335 -7.26 -20.02 -15.46
N TYR A 336 -7.42 -18.71 -15.34
CA TYR A 336 -8.45 -17.95 -16.05
C TYR A 336 -7.80 -16.81 -16.81
N VAL A 337 -8.48 -16.33 -17.85
CA VAL A 337 -8.10 -15.12 -18.58
C VAL A 337 -9.27 -14.14 -18.63
N SER A 338 -8.96 -12.85 -18.61
CA SER A 338 -9.90 -11.76 -18.85
C SER A 338 -9.28 -10.73 -19.78
N ASP A 339 -10.09 -9.75 -20.18
CA ASP A 339 -9.61 -8.58 -20.93
C ASP A 339 -8.53 -7.84 -20.14
N ALA A 340 -7.68 -7.11 -20.87
CA ALA A 340 -6.57 -6.36 -20.30
C ALA A 340 -7.06 -5.25 -19.35
N PHE A 341 -6.40 -5.13 -18.21
CA PHE A 341 -6.55 -4.01 -17.27
C PHE A 341 -5.27 -3.87 -16.45
N TYR A 342 -5.14 -2.76 -15.73
CA TYR A 342 -4.11 -2.55 -14.71
C TYR A 342 -4.75 -2.38 -13.34
N SER A 343 -4.05 -2.72 -12.26
CA SER A 343 -4.55 -2.61 -10.89
C SER A 343 -3.38 -2.43 -9.93
N PHE A 344 -3.64 -1.70 -8.83
CA PHE A 344 -2.80 -1.75 -7.63
C PHE A 344 -3.44 -2.66 -6.59
N HIS A 345 -4.68 -2.36 -6.21
CA HIS A 345 -5.30 -2.91 -5.00
C HIS A 345 -6.40 -3.90 -5.33
N THR A 346 -6.18 -5.16 -4.94
CA THR A 346 -7.27 -6.08 -4.63
C THR A 346 -8.04 -5.56 -3.41
N ILE A 347 -9.37 -5.63 -3.46
CA ILE A 347 -10.23 -5.29 -2.32
C ILE A 347 -10.45 -6.54 -1.47
N ASN A 348 -11.10 -7.57 -2.04
CA ASN A 348 -11.37 -8.82 -1.34
C ASN A 348 -11.61 -9.96 -2.34
N ALA A 349 -11.58 -11.20 -1.86
CA ALA A 349 -12.11 -12.34 -2.60
C ALA A 349 -12.80 -13.32 -1.67
N TYR A 350 -13.77 -14.07 -2.19
CA TYR A 350 -14.51 -15.07 -1.43
C TYR A 350 -15.07 -16.16 -2.35
N GLU A 351 -15.43 -17.28 -1.75
CA GLU A 351 -16.00 -18.44 -2.43
C GLU A 351 -17.53 -18.43 -2.32
N GLU A 352 -18.22 -18.81 -3.38
CA GLU A 352 -19.68 -19.02 -3.40
C GLU A 352 -20.01 -20.34 -4.11
N PRO A 353 -21.14 -21.00 -3.81
CA PRO A 353 -21.66 -22.07 -4.64
C PRO A 353 -21.79 -21.62 -6.09
N SER A 354 -21.37 -22.48 -7.02
CA SER A 354 -21.34 -22.12 -8.43
C SER A 354 -22.74 -21.84 -8.97
N LYS A 355 -22.87 -20.74 -9.73
CA LYS A 355 -24.15 -20.36 -10.37
C LYS A 355 -24.49 -21.26 -11.55
N THR A 356 -23.51 -21.97 -12.12
CA THR A 356 -23.65 -22.68 -13.40
C THR A 356 -23.50 -24.19 -13.27
N GLN A 357 -22.92 -24.70 -12.17
CA GLN A 357 -22.75 -26.13 -11.95
C GLN A 357 -23.01 -26.54 -10.50
N GLN A 358 -24.01 -27.39 -10.29
CA GLN A 358 -24.37 -27.87 -8.95
C GLN A 358 -23.21 -28.61 -8.27
N GLY A 359 -22.93 -28.26 -7.02
CA GLY A 359 -21.84 -28.84 -6.22
C GLY A 359 -20.44 -28.30 -6.54
N ALA A 360 -20.30 -27.40 -7.53
CA ALA A 360 -19.06 -26.68 -7.78
C ALA A 360 -19.00 -25.36 -6.98
N VAL A 361 -17.81 -24.77 -6.93
CA VAL A 361 -17.54 -23.48 -6.28
C VAL A 361 -17.11 -22.48 -7.34
N ASP A 362 -17.55 -21.23 -7.22
CA ASP A 362 -17.02 -20.08 -7.96
C ASP A 362 -16.23 -19.19 -6.97
N ILE A 363 -15.19 -18.50 -7.47
CA ILE A 363 -14.50 -17.45 -6.69
C ILE A 363 -14.94 -16.09 -7.21
N VAL A 364 -15.24 -15.17 -6.29
CA VAL A 364 -15.49 -13.75 -6.58
C VAL A 364 -14.28 -12.92 -6.16
N CYS A 365 -13.81 -12.03 -7.03
CA CYS A 365 -12.66 -11.15 -6.80
C CYS A 365 -13.06 -9.69 -7.05
N ASP A 366 -12.91 -8.84 -6.04
CA ASP A 366 -13.21 -7.42 -6.07
C ASP A 366 -11.92 -6.59 -6.08
N LEU A 367 -11.76 -5.62 -6.98
CA LEU A 367 -10.55 -4.79 -7.11
C LEU A 367 -10.81 -3.37 -7.62
N ALA A 368 -9.84 -2.47 -7.41
CA ALA A 368 -9.77 -1.17 -8.07
C ALA A 368 -8.94 -1.29 -9.37
N ALA A 369 -9.58 -1.11 -10.53
CA ALA A 369 -8.96 -1.37 -11.83
C ALA A 369 -8.98 -0.16 -12.76
N TYR A 370 -7.88 -0.02 -13.50
CA TYR A 370 -7.63 0.99 -14.52
C TYR A 370 -7.68 0.37 -15.91
N GLU A 371 -7.98 1.20 -16.91
CA GLU A 371 -7.97 0.78 -18.31
C GLU A 371 -6.56 0.55 -18.83
N ASN A 372 -5.56 1.23 -18.26
CA ASN A 372 -4.14 1.11 -18.61
C ASN A 372 -3.26 1.62 -17.45
N MET A 373 -1.98 1.85 -17.72
CA MET A 373 -0.99 2.33 -16.72
C MET A 373 -0.87 3.86 -16.62
N ASP A 374 -1.74 4.66 -17.26
CA ASP A 374 -1.58 6.12 -17.33
C ASP A 374 -1.55 6.79 -15.94
N VAL A 375 -2.25 6.19 -14.96
CA VAL A 375 -2.22 6.64 -13.55
C VAL A 375 -0.81 6.71 -12.97
N LEU A 376 0.11 5.84 -13.39
CA LEU A 376 1.50 5.87 -12.94
C LEU A 376 2.22 7.14 -13.40
N HIS A 377 1.88 7.65 -14.59
CA HIS A 377 2.43 8.93 -15.05
C HIS A 377 1.73 10.13 -14.41
N HIS A 378 0.51 9.97 -13.92
CA HIS A 378 -0.14 11.01 -13.14
C HIS A 378 0.56 11.25 -11.79
N PHE A 379 1.14 10.20 -11.17
CA PHE A 379 1.81 10.29 -9.87
C PHE A 379 3.22 10.93 -9.87
N TYR A 380 3.66 11.54 -10.97
CA TYR A 380 4.74 12.51 -10.90
C TYR A 380 4.31 13.71 -10.07
N LEU A 381 5.13 14.09 -9.09
CA LEU A 381 4.78 15.09 -8.09
C LEU A 381 4.48 16.48 -8.69
N ASP A 382 5.10 16.82 -9.82
CA ASP A 382 4.81 18.07 -10.56
C ASP A 382 3.37 18.14 -11.10
N ASN A 383 2.69 16.99 -11.22
CA ASN A 383 1.27 16.88 -11.58
C ASN A 383 0.35 16.92 -10.35
N LEU A 384 0.88 16.66 -9.15
CA LEU A 384 0.09 16.52 -7.92
C LEU A 384 0.15 17.76 -7.03
N MET A 385 1.27 18.49 -7.03
CA MET A 385 1.47 19.69 -6.22
C MET A 385 0.63 20.85 -6.77
N SER A 386 -0.43 21.20 -6.04
CA SER A 386 -1.43 22.22 -6.41
C SER A 386 -0.88 23.61 -6.73
N ASP A 387 0.31 23.97 -6.25
CA ASP A 387 0.98 25.24 -6.58
C ASP A 387 1.87 25.18 -7.83
N HIS A 388 2.00 24.01 -8.43
CA HIS A 388 2.80 23.82 -9.63
C HIS A 388 1.93 24.02 -10.89
N PRO A 389 2.31 24.87 -11.87
CA PRO A 389 1.50 25.14 -13.06
C PRO A 389 1.17 23.88 -13.88
N GLN A 390 2.06 22.89 -13.89
CA GLN A 390 1.82 21.61 -14.57
C GLN A 390 0.68 20.81 -13.92
N ALA A 391 0.48 20.93 -12.61
CA ALA A 391 -0.60 20.24 -11.90
C ALA A 391 -1.98 20.75 -12.35
N HIS A 392 -2.10 22.06 -12.62
CA HIS A 392 -3.33 22.67 -13.11
C HIS A 392 -3.68 22.12 -14.49
N ALA A 393 -2.72 22.19 -15.42
CA ALA A 393 -2.90 21.65 -16.77
C ALA A 393 -3.16 20.13 -16.76
N CYS A 394 -2.49 19.38 -15.89
CA CYS A 394 -2.69 17.94 -15.75
C CYS A 394 -4.08 17.60 -15.22
N ALA A 395 -4.57 18.33 -14.21
CA ALA A 395 -5.90 18.10 -13.64
C ALA A 395 -7.01 18.40 -14.65
N ASP A 396 -6.91 19.51 -15.39
CA ASP A 396 -7.90 19.91 -16.39
C ASP A 396 -7.97 18.97 -17.61
N SER A 397 -6.86 18.28 -17.91
CA SER A 397 -6.73 17.34 -19.02
C SER A 397 -6.68 15.87 -18.60
N LEU A 398 -6.94 15.57 -17.32
CA LEU A 398 -6.76 14.23 -16.77
C LEU A 398 -7.66 13.24 -17.51
N SER A 399 -7.03 12.31 -18.21
CA SER A 399 -7.75 11.25 -18.92
C SER A 399 -8.53 10.40 -17.92
N SER A 400 -9.73 9.99 -18.33
CA SER A 400 -10.51 9.04 -17.56
C SER A 400 -9.76 7.70 -17.36
N SER A 401 -8.78 7.35 -18.20
CA SER A 401 -7.95 6.15 -18.04
C SER A 401 -7.11 6.16 -16.75
N SER A 402 -6.78 7.35 -16.23
CA SER A 402 -6.05 7.54 -14.97
C SER A 402 -6.93 7.44 -13.73
N ARG A 403 -8.24 7.23 -13.88
CA ARG A 403 -9.18 7.01 -12.77
C ARG A 403 -9.54 5.53 -12.65
N PRO A 404 -9.56 4.98 -11.43
CA PRO A 404 -9.96 3.60 -11.22
C PRO A 404 -11.46 3.43 -11.44
N SER A 405 -11.86 2.17 -11.58
CA SER A 405 -13.24 1.69 -11.46
C SER A 405 -13.23 0.51 -10.51
N TYR A 406 -14.24 0.40 -9.65
CA TYR A 406 -14.48 -0.83 -8.90
C TYR A 406 -14.91 -1.92 -9.88
N ARG A 407 -14.24 -3.07 -9.86
CA ARG A 407 -14.60 -4.23 -10.71
C ARG A 407 -14.75 -5.49 -9.87
N ARG A 408 -15.79 -6.26 -10.19
CA ARG A 408 -16.05 -7.60 -9.66
C ARG A 408 -15.87 -8.63 -10.76
N TYR A 409 -14.93 -9.54 -10.57
CA TYR A 409 -14.73 -10.69 -11.44
C TYR A 409 -15.21 -11.97 -10.77
N ARG A 410 -15.80 -12.89 -11.54
CA ARG A 410 -16.09 -14.25 -11.14
C ARG A 410 -15.23 -15.24 -11.89
N LEU A 411 -14.64 -16.18 -11.18
CA LEU A 411 -13.87 -17.30 -11.70
C LEU A 411 -14.74 -18.55 -11.55
N PRO A 412 -15.46 -18.98 -12.60
CA PRO A 412 -16.47 -20.01 -12.48
C PRO A 412 -15.87 -21.42 -12.37
N VAL A 413 -16.53 -22.28 -11.61
CA VAL A 413 -16.31 -23.74 -11.56
C VAL A 413 -14.85 -24.08 -11.27
N ILE A 414 -14.40 -23.79 -10.05
CA ILE A 414 -13.05 -24.14 -9.58
C ILE A 414 -12.92 -25.67 -9.55
N PRO A 415 -11.95 -26.27 -10.27
CA PRO A 415 -11.80 -27.71 -10.33
C PRO A 415 -11.21 -28.26 -9.02
N SER A 416 -11.54 -29.51 -8.69
CA SER A 416 -10.99 -30.19 -7.51
C SER A 416 -9.57 -30.73 -7.73
N THR A 417 -9.10 -30.81 -8.98
CA THR A 417 -7.76 -31.23 -9.38
C THR A 417 -7.16 -30.23 -10.38
N PRO A 418 -5.83 -30.14 -10.49
CA PRO A 418 -5.19 -29.26 -11.46
C PRO A 418 -5.70 -29.49 -12.88
N LYS A 419 -6.22 -28.44 -13.51
CA LYS A 419 -6.74 -28.48 -14.88
C LYS A 419 -5.79 -27.79 -15.85
N PRO A 420 -5.34 -28.46 -16.94
CA PRO A 420 -4.54 -27.82 -17.97
C PRO A 420 -5.38 -26.81 -18.79
N GLY A 421 -4.72 -25.82 -19.38
CA GLY A 421 -5.36 -24.75 -20.16
C GLY A 421 -5.86 -23.59 -19.30
N HIS A 422 -6.79 -22.79 -19.84
CA HIS A 422 -7.42 -21.69 -19.11
C HIS A 422 -8.92 -21.59 -19.43
N SER A 423 -9.68 -21.05 -18.49
CA SER A 423 -11.09 -20.66 -18.68
C SER A 423 -11.22 -19.13 -18.73
N ARG A 424 -12.44 -18.59 -18.85
CA ARG A 424 -12.66 -17.13 -18.82
C ARG A 424 -13.05 -16.68 -17.40
N ALA A 425 -12.44 -15.60 -16.92
CA ALA A 425 -12.93 -14.88 -15.76
C ALA A 425 -13.96 -13.85 -16.22
N ASP A 426 -15.16 -13.91 -15.66
CA ASP A 426 -16.30 -13.10 -16.07
C ASP A 426 -16.31 -11.79 -15.29
N LEU A 427 -16.34 -10.65 -15.99
CA LEU A 427 -16.56 -9.35 -15.37
C LEU A 427 -18.05 -9.23 -15.03
N GLU A 428 -18.42 -9.44 -13.76
CA GLU A 428 -19.81 -9.36 -13.30
C GLU A 428 -20.27 -7.91 -13.15
N TYR A 429 -19.37 -7.01 -12.74
CA TYR A 429 -19.69 -5.62 -12.51
C TYR A 429 -18.48 -4.71 -12.71
N ALA A 430 -18.71 -3.53 -13.26
CA ALA A 430 -17.75 -2.43 -13.29
C ALA A 430 -18.48 -1.12 -12.93
N SER A 431 -17.98 -0.39 -11.94
CA SER A 431 -18.55 0.90 -11.55
C SER A 431 -18.28 1.98 -12.59
N THR A 432 -19.03 3.08 -12.49
CA THR A 432 -18.61 4.31 -13.17
C THR A 432 -17.32 4.84 -12.55
N LYS A 433 -16.58 5.65 -13.30
CA LYS A 433 -15.37 6.34 -12.82
C LYS A 433 -15.68 7.55 -11.93
N VAL A 434 -16.94 7.97 -11.83
CA VAL A 434 -17.38 9.02 -10.89
C VAL A 434 -17.44 8.46 -9.47
N ASP A 435 -17.68 7.16 -9.36
CA ASP A 435 -17.63 6.40 -8.10
C ASP A 435 -16.25 5.79 -7.85
N ALA A 436 -15.22 6.32 -8.52
CA ALA A 436 -13.84 5.91 -8.35
C ALA A 436 -13.38 6.06 -6.90
N PHE A 437 -12.67 5.03 -6.44
CA PHE A 437 -11.93 5.05 -5.19
C PHE A 437 -10.65 4.23 -5.28
N GLU A 438 -9.71 4.60 -4.43
CA GLU A 438 -8.42 3.92 -4.26
C GLU A 438 -8.10 3.74 -2.77
N LEU A 439 -7.01 3.03 -2.50
CA LEU A 439 -6.60 2.61 -1.15
C LEU A 439 -7.79 1.98 -0.41
N PRO A 440 -8.39 0.92 -1.00
CA PRO A 440 -9.64 0.39 -0.51
C PRO A 440 -9.45 -0.33 0.82
N THR A 441 -10.41 -0.16 1.72
CA THR A 441 -10.52 -0.90 2.98
C THR A 441 -11.94 -1.46 3.15
N ILE A 442 -12.08 -2.48 3.99
CA ILE A 442 -13.33 -3.15 4.34
C ILE A 442 -13.28 -3.46 5.84
N ASN A 443 -14.40 -3.93 6.40
CA ASN A 443 -14.36 -4.51 7.75
C ASN A 443 -13.44 -5.75 7.78
N PRO A 444 -12.37 -5.78 8.60
CA PRO A 444 -11.42 -6.90 8.63
C PRO A 444 -12.06 -8.27 8.87
N LYS A 445 -13.24 -8.34 9.51
CA LYS A 445 -14.02 -9.58 9.70
C LYS A 445 -14.56 -10.18 8.39
N MET A 446 -14.54 -9.42 7.31
CA MET A 446 -15.03 -9.83 5.99
C MET A 446 -13.91 -10.27 5.04
N VAL A 447 -12.64 -10.21 5.45
CA VAL A 447 -11.53 -10.77 4.65
C VAL A 447 -11.80 -12.25 4.39
N THR A 448 -11.63 -12.70 3.14
CA THR A 448 -11.99 -14.05 2.63
C THR A 448 -13.48 -14.39 2.58
N ARG A 449 -14.35 -13.47 3.01
CA ARG A 449 -15.81 -13.66 3.10
C ARG A 449 -16.53 -12.65 2.22
N LYS A 450 -17.80 -12.94 1.91
CA LYS A 450 -18.65 -11.99 1.22
C LYS A 450 -18.80 -10.72 2.04
N HIS A 451 -18.60 -9.58 1.39
CA HIS A 451 -18.68 -8.25 1.99
C HIS A 451 -19.65 -7.38 1.19
N ARG A 452 -20.17 -6.35 1.83
CA ARG A 452 -21.05 -5.35 1.24
C ARG A 452 -20.41 -3.96 1.19
N TYR A 453 -19.67 -3.56 2.20
CA TYR A 453 -19.18 -2.17 2.30
C TYR A 453 -17.68 -2.08 2.06
N MET A 454 -17.31 -1.13 1.21
CA MET A 454 -15.93 -0.77 0.91
C MET A 454 -15.74 0.72 1.21
N TYR A 455 -14.54 1.09 1.64
CA TYR A 455 -14.15 2.46 1.93
C TYR A 455 -12.87 2.79 1.16
N GLY A 456 -12.64 4.06 0.83
CA GLY A 456 -11.40 4.47 0.16
C GLY A 456 -11.28 5.98 0.03
N ILE A 457 -10.14 6.42 -0.50
CA ILE A 457 -9.95 7.81 -0.95
C ILE A 457 -10.65 8.02 -2.29
N THR A 458 -11.08 9.25 -2.57
CA THR A 458 -11.68 9.62 -3.85
C THR A 458 -11.06 10.89 -4.41
N ASP A 459 -11.02 10.95 -5.75
CA ASP A 459 -10.72 12.15 -6.53
C ASP A 459 -11.96 12.49 -7.38
N THR A 460 -12.68 13.53 -6.96
CA THR A 460 -13.83 14.07 -7.69
C THR A 460 -13.45 15.20 -8.64
N GLY A 461 -12.17 15.53 -8.77
CA GLY A 461 -11.65 16.63 -9.58
C GLY A 461 -11.63 17.98 -8.88
N LYS A 462 -11.83 18.03 -7.56
CA LYS A 462 -11.75 19.29 -6.80
C LYS A 462 -10.33 19.64 -6.36
N SER A 463 -9.42 18.67 -6.40
CA SER A 463 -8.00 18.83 -6.10
C SER A 463 -7.15 18.22 -7.21
N THR A 464 -5.83 18.40 -7.14
CA THR A 464 -4.86 17.74 -8.03
C THR A 464 -4.43 16.35 -7.54
N PHE A 465 -4.99 15.84 -6.44
CA PHE A 465 -4.59 14.54 -5.87
C PHE A 465 -5.76 13.77 -5.25
N VAL A 466 -6.22 14.16 -4.05
CA VAL A 466 -7.34 13.52 -3.33
C VAL A 466 -8.19 14.58 -2.63
N ASP A 467 -9.52 14.44 -2.73
CA ASP A 467 -10.46 15.46 -2.24
C ASP A 467 -11.54 14.93 -1.29
N GLY A 468 -11.51 13.65 -0.95
CA GLY A 468 -12.44 13.09 0.02
C GLY A 468 -12.25 11.61 0.31
N LEU A 469 -13.16 11.11 1.14
CA LEU A 469 -13.35 9.69 1.44
C LEU A 469 -14.70 9.24 0.92
N VAL A 470 -14.79 7.98 0.52
CA VAL A 470 -16.04 7.37 0.05
C VAL A 470 -16.29 6.06 0.78
N LYS A 471 -17.57 5.81 1.06
CA LYS A 471 -18.15 4.51 1.34
C LYS A 471 -18.92 4.07 0.10
N TYR A 472 -18.69 2.84 -0.33
CA TYR A 472 -19.33 2.21 -1.46
C TYR A 472 -20.11 0.97 -1.00
N ASP A 473 -21.39 0.88 -1.36
CA ASP A 473 -22.24 -0.29 -1.14
C ASP A 473 -22.17 -1.22 -2.38
N ALA A 474 -21.55 -2.39 -2.24
CA ALA A 474 -21.34 -3.35 -3.33
C ALA A 474 -22.62 -4.07 -3.80
N GLU A 475 -23.74 -3.94 -3.08
CA GLU A 475 -25.03 -4.50 -3.46
C GLU A 475 -25.91 -3.47 -4.18
N THR A 476 -26.01 -2.24 -3.62
CA THR A 476 -26.86 -1.20 -4.21
C THR A 476 -26.11 -0.25 -5.13
N HIS A 477 -24.78 -0.31 -5.13
CA HIS A 477 -23.87 0.60 -5.84
C HIS A 477 -24.01 2.07 -5.44
N ALA A 478 -24.55 2.32 -4.23
CA ALA A 478 -24.68 3.66 -3.69
C ALA A 478 -23.35 4.12 -3.07
N THR A 479 -23.05 5.42 -3.23
CA THR A 479 -21.86 6.04 -2.66
C THR A 479 -22.23 7.13 -1.65
N THR A 480 -21.57 7.11 -0.49
CA THR A 480 -21.65 8.17 0.53
C THR A 480 -20.27 8.76 0.72
N ARG A 481 -20.12 10.08 0.71
CA ARG A 481 -18.80 10.75 0.71
C ARG A 481 -18.63 11.69 1.89
N TRP A 482 -17.41 11.77 2.39
CA TRP A 482 -16.94 12.83 3.27
C TRP A 482 -15.92 13.70 2.51
N SER A 483 -16.05 15.02 2.59
CA SER A 483 -15.12 15.97 1.97
C SER A 483 -15.24 17.33 2.66
N VAL A 484 -14.10 17.99 2.86
CA VAL A 484 -14.01 19.38 3.31
C VAL A 484 -13.10 20.10 2.33
N HIS A 485 -13.51 21.28 1.87
CA HIS A 485 -12.76 22.03 0.87
C HIS A 485 -11.34 22.37 1.37
N GLY A 486 -10.34 22.11 0.54
CA GLY A 486 -8.93 22.34 0.86
C GLY A 486 -8.31 21.30 1.80
N GLN A 487 -8.98 20.15 2.03
CA GLN A 487 -8.51 19.14 2.98
C GLN A 487 -8.40 17.74 2.36
N SER A 488 -7.18 17.22 2.29
CA SER A 488 -6.88 15.96 1.61
C SER A 488 -6.70 14.80 2.62
N PRO A 489 -7.58 13.80 2.62
CA PRO A 489 -7.48 12.64 3.51
C PRO A 489 -6.56 11.54 2.94
N GLY A 490 -5.97 10.74 3.82
CA GLY A 490 -5.31 9.47 3.48
C GLY A 490 -6.25 8.26 3.60
N GLU A 491 -5.72 7.07 3.35
CA GLU A 491 -6.46 5.79 3.44
C GLU A 491 -7.28 5.68 4.75
N PRO A 492 -8.58 5.36 4.66
CA PRO A 492 -9.45 5.20 5.83
C PRO A 492 -9.33 3.78 6.43
N ILE A 493 -8.85 3.65 7.67
CA ILE A 493 -8.74 2.36 8.37
C ILE A 493 -10.00 2.08 9.19
N PHE A 494 -10.68 0.96 8.89
CA PHE A 494 -11.89 0.55 9.61
C PHE A 494 -11.57 -0.04 10.99
N VAL A 495 -12.29 0.42 12.01
CA VAL A 495 -12.27 -0.11 13.37
C VAL A 495 -13.69 -0.44 13.81
N GLY A 496 -13.99 -1.74 13.93
CA GLY A 496 -15.33 -2.21 14.24
C GLY A 496 -15.75 -1.94 15.69
N ASP A 497 -17.02 -1.56 15.86
CA ASP A 497 -17.64 -1.57 17.18
C ASP A 497 -17.89 -3.03 17.60
N PRO A 498 -17.30 -3.53 18.69
CA PRO A 498 -17.49 -4.91 19.15
C PRO A 498 -18.93 -5.21 19.58
N GLN A 499 -19.77 -4.19 19.82
CA GLN A 499 -21.17 -4.36 20.16
C GLN A 499 -22.09 -4.32 18.93
N SER A 500 -21.60 -3.83 17.78
CA SER A 500 -22.39 -3.81 16.55
C SER A 500 -22.39 -5.17 15.85
N LYS A 501 -23.53 -5.50 15.23
CA LYS A 501 -23.69 -6.64 14.33
C LYS A 501 -23.65 -6.25 12.85
N ASP A 502 -23.71 -4.95 12.57
CA ASP A 502 -23.68 -4.44 11.20
C ASP A 502 -22.25 -4.47 10.65
N GLU A 503 -22.09 -4.81 9.38
CA GLU A 503 -20.78 -4.85 8.72
C GLU A 503 -20.07 -3.49 8.74
N ASP A 504 -20.83 -2.39 8.61
CA ASP A 504 -20.37 -1.00 8.69
C ASP A 504 -20.50 -0.39 10.09
N GLY A 505 -20.76 -1.22 11.12
CA GLY A 505 -20.84 -0.78 12.51
C GLY A 505 -19.46 -0.53 13.10
N GLY A 506 -19.03 0.73 13.11
CA GLY A 506 -17.73 1.14 13.64
C GLY A 506 -17.33 2.53 13.17
N VAL A 507 -16.02 2.80 13.21
CA VAL A 507 -15.45 4.06 12.73
C VAL A 507 -14.36 3.85 11.69
N LEU A 508 -14.09 4.90 10.92
CA LEU A 508 -12.92 5.02 10.04
C LEU A 508 -11.91 5.98 10.67
N LEU A 509 -10.64 5.59 10.67
CA LEU A 509 -9.51 6.42 11.04
C LEU A 509 -8.75 6.87 9.78
N SER A 510 -8.64 8.18 9.55
CA SER A 510 -7.91 8.72 8.39
C SER A 510 -7.07 9.92 8.81
N VAL A 511 -5.84 10.04 8.32
CA VAL A 511 -5.03 11.24 8.53
C VAL A 511 -5.36 12.25 7.44
N VAL A 512 -5.73 13.46 7.83
CA VAL A 512 -6.12 14.53 6.90
C VAL A 512 -5.11 15.65 6.97
N LEU A 513 -4.69 16.15 5.81
CA LEU A 513 -4.01 17.44 5.69
C LEU A 513 -5.06 18.54 5.56
N ASP A 514 -5.10 19.46 6.52
CA ASP A 514 -5.78 20.75 6.38
C ASP A 514 -4.86 21.73 5.66
N GLY A 515 -5.03 21.83 4.34
CA GLY A 515 -4.15 22.59 3.46
C GLY A 515 -4.07 24.07 3.81
N ALA A 516 -5.22 24.69 4.08
CA ALA A 516 -5.29 26.11 4.46
C ALA A 516 -4.71 26.35 5.87
N GLY A 517 -4.91 25.41 6.79
CA GLY A 517 -4.39 25.47 8.15
C GLY A 517 -2.90 25.13 8.28
N GLY A 518 -2.31 24.48 7.27
CA GLY A 518 -0.91 24.06 7.28
C GLY A 518 -0.60 22.97 8.32
N LYS A 519 -1.60 22.16 8.67
CA LYS A 519 -1.53 21.16 9.75
C LYS A 519 -2.32 19.91 9.40
N SER A 520 -1.99 18.80 10.04
CA SER A 520 -2.73 17.56 9.89
C SER A 520 -3.52 17.19 11.14
N TYR A 521 -4.48 16.29 11.00
CA TYR A 521 -5.20 15.71 12.11
C TYR A 521 -5.61 14.27 11.82
N LEU A 522 -5.78 13.47 12.86
CA LEU A 522 -6.43 12.16 12.78
C LEU A 522 -7.95 12.38 12.82
N LEU A 523 -8.63 12.14 11.71
CA LEU A 523 -10.09 12.13 11.58
C LEU A 523 -10.67 10.81 12.08
N VAL A 524 -11.80 10.89 12.77
CA VAL A 524 -12.64 9.74 13.13
C VAL A 524 -14.04 9.96 12.55
N LEU A 525 -14.41 9.12 11.57
CA LEU A 525 -15.73 9.12 10.95
C LEU A 525 -16.55 7.93 11.43
N ASP A 526 -17.85 8.11 11.63
CA ASP A 526 -18.79 6.99 11.69
C ASP A 526 -18.81 6.29 10.33
N ALA A 527 -18.50 4.99 10.30
CA ALA A 527 -18.39 4.22 9.06
C ALA A 527 -19.74 3.97 8.38
N LYS A 528 -20.85 4.10 9.12
CA LYS A 528 -22.19 3.94 8.58
C LYS A 528 -22.64 5.20 7.84
N THR A 529 -22.52 6.35 8.48
CA THR A 529 -23.05 7.63 8.00
C THR A 529 -22.04 8.51 7.28
N MET A 530 -20.73 8.21 7.38
CA MET A 530 -19.62 9.06 6.92
C MET A 530 -19.59 10.44 7.60
N THR A 531 -20.22 10.59 8.76
CA THR A 531 -20.18 11.83 9.55
C THR A 531 -19.05 11.82 10.55
N GLU A 532 -18.40 12.96 10.75
CA GLU A 532 -17.34 13.08 11.73
C GLU A 532 -17.87 12.98 13.16
N VAL A 533 -17.21 12.13 13.96
CA VAL A 533 -17.50 11.97 15.40
C VAL A 533 -16.43 12.63 16.27
N GLY A 534 -15.19 12.73 15.77
CA GLY A 534 -14.11 13.44 16.44
C GLY A 534 -12.82 13.50 15.63
N ARG A 535 -11.84 14.22 16.16
CA ARG A 535 -10.50 14.32 15.59
C ARG A 535 -9.43 14.59 16.65
N ALA A 536 -8.19 14.24 16.34
CA ALA A 536 -7.02 14.59 17.14
C ALA A 536 -6.03 15.43 16.32
N HIS A 537 -5.75 16.66 16.76
CA HIS A 537 -4.98 17.65 16.02
C HIS A 537 -3.48 17.42 16.17
N VAL A 538 -2.72 17.46 15.06
CA VAL A 538 -1.25 17.41 15.04
C VAL A 538 -0.72 18.80 14.71
N ASP A 539 0.29 19.27 15.43
CA ASP A 539 0.86 20.62 15.25
C ASP A 539 1.85 20.75 14.07
N GLY A 540 1.75 19.84 13.10
CA GLY A 540 2.54 19.85 11.88
C GLY A 540 1.86 19.11 10.73
N VAL A 541 2.52 19.14 9.58
CA VAL A 541 2.07 18.47 8.35
C VAL A 541 2.51 17.01 8.41
N ILE A 542 1.57 16.10 8.12
CA ILE A 542 1.86 14.70 7.85
C ILE A 542 1.78 14.49 6.33
N GLY A 543 2.83 13.88 5.77
CA GLY A 543 2.91 13.65 4.33
C GLY A 543 1.90 12.63 3.84
N PHE A 544 1.55 12.72 2.55
CA PHE A 544 0.62 11.80 1.90
C PHE A 544 1.21 10.40 1.72
N GLY A 545 1.30 9.63 2.80
CA GLY A 545 1.72 8.23 2.74
C GLY A 545 0.67 7.31 2.12
N PHE A 546 0.98 6.02 2.12
CA PHE A 546 0.19 5.03 1.38
C PHE A 546 -0.75 4.27 2.32
N HIS A 547 -0.17 3.43 3.18
CA HIS A 547 -0.93 2.45 3.95
C HIS A 547 -0.65 2.50 5.44
N GLY A 548 -1.55 1.88 6.21
CA GLY A 548 -1.35 1.68 7.63
C GLY A 548 -2.32 0.68 8.24
N LEU A 549 -2.12 0.39 9.51
CA LEU A 549 -2.91 -0.60 10.24
C LEU A 549 -3.24 -0.08 11.64
N HIS A 550 -4.40 -0.50 12.14
CA HIS A 550 -4.79 -0.32 13.53
C HIS A 550 -4.59 -1.62 14.30
N VAL A 551 -3.90 -1.55 15.43
CA VAL A 551 -3.78 -2.64 16.40
C VAL A 551 -4.68 -2.32 17.59
N SER A 552 -5.73 -3.10 17.78
CA SER A 552 -6.66 -2.93 18.90
C SER A 552 -5.97 -3.17 20.24
N SER A 553 -6.24 -2.32 21.23
CA SER A 553 -5.81 -2.55 22.62
C SER A 553 -6.57 -3.69 23.31
N ARG A 554 -7.67 -4.14 22.70
CA ARG A 554 -8.57 -5.17 23.26
C ARG A 554 -8.24 -6.58 22.80
N GLU A 555 -7.43 -6.71 21.76
CA GLU A 555 -7.05 -7.99 21.17
C GLU A 555 -5.57 -8.24 21.44
N ALA A 556 -5.23 -9.46 21.87
CA ALA A 556 -3.84 -9.84 22.00
C ALA A 556 -3.18 -9.75 20.61
N VAL A 557 -2.06 -9.03 20.54
CA VAL A 557 -1.24 -8.87 19.34
C VAL A 557 -0.57 -10.22 19.06
N GLY A 558 -1.31 -11.16 18.46
CA GLY A 558 -0.84 -12.55 18.27
C GLY A 558 -1.54 -13.34 17.17
N ARG A 559 -2.81 -13.07 16.86
CA ARG A 559 -3.52 -13.73 15.75
C ARG A 559 -3.78 -12.83 14.55
N PHE A 560 -3.85 -11.52 14.76
CA PHE A 560 -4.17 -10.54 13.74
C PHE A 560 -2.92 -9.72 13.42
N ASN A 561 -2.27 -10.00 12.30
CA ASN A 561 -1.04 -9.33 11.85
C ASN A 561 -1.28 -7.90 11.29
N GLY A 562 -2.30 -7.20 11.81
CA GLY A 562 -2.82 -5.97 11.22
C GLY A 562 -3.25 -6.24 9.79
N LEU A 563 -4.50 -6.68 9.61
CA LEU A 563 -5.05 -7.03 8.29
C LEU A 563 -5.04 -5.79 7.38
N HIS A 564 -3.93 -5.63 6.65
CA HIS A 564 -3.91 -4.89 5.42
C HIS A 564 -4.61 -5.73 4.36
N LEU A 565 -5.59 -5.14 3.69
CA LEU A 565 -6.03 -5.63 2.39
C LEU A 565 -4.89 -5.38 1.42
#